data_AF-A0A9W5YBP5-F1
#
_entry.id   AF-A0A9W5YBP5-F1
#
_cell.length_a   1.000
_cell.length_b   1.000
_cell.length_c   1.000
_cell.angle_alpha   90.00
_cell.angle_beta   90.00
_cell.angle_gamma   90.00
#
_symmetry.space_group_name_H-M   'P 1'
#
loop_
_entity.id
_entity.type
_entity.pdbx_description
1 polymer ?
#
loop_
_entity_poly.entity_id
_entity_poly.type
_entity_poly.pdbx_seq_one_letter_code
_entity_poly.pdbx_strand_id
1 'polypeptide(L)'
;MNEKVIVNGSKGFLAMCGAIFSFITNSVTELVIILAILMVGDYLTGVIASYVEQEIDSSKSLGKLNFKRGLTGVFKKVGYLILVGLAILLDYIVYYIGATAAGIDLGFKGIFTLIVTCWLIGTEAISLIENLGRIGVPIPGFLKKAFIKLKDTVEKVGEEG
;
A
#
# COMPACT_ATOMS: atom_id res chain seq x y z
N MET A 1 3.83 -33.28 30.51
CA MET A 1 4.50 -33.41 29.20
C MET A 1 3.94 -32.44 28.14
N ASN A 2 2.69 -31.96 28.23
CA ASN A 2 2.08 -31.06 27.23
C ASN A 2 2.54 -29.59 27.27
N GLU A 3 2.90 -29.06 28.44
CA GLU A 3 3.22 -27.63 28.58
C GLU A 3 4.52 -27.23 27.85
N LYS A 4 5.56 -28.08 27.89
CA LYS A 4 6.81 -27.85 27.16
C LYS A 4 6.63 -27.89 25.63
N VAL A 5 5.71 -28.71 25.12
CA VAL A 5 5.41 -28.80 23.68
C VAL A 5 4.66 -27.55 23.21
N ILE A 6 3.68 -27.07 23.98
CA ILE A 6 2.94 -25.84 23.67
C ILE A 6 3.88 -24.63 23.70
N VAL A 7 4.74 -24.51 24.72
CA VAL A 7 5.69 -23.41 24.85
C VAL A 7 6.74 -23.41 23.73
N ASN A 8 7.24 -24.59 23.35
CA ASN A 8 8.20 -24.70 22.23
C ASN A 8 7.53 -24.45 20.87
N GLY A 9 6.28 -24.89 20.67
CA GLY A 9 5.50 -24.57 19.47
C GLY A 9 5.24 -23.07 19.33
N SER A 10 4.91 -22.40 20.44
CA SER A 10 4.71 -20.94 20.50
C SER A 10 5.99 -20.17 20.15
N LYS A 11 7.13 -20.61 20.70
CA LYS A 11 8.45 -20.04 20.39
C LYS A 11 8.87 -20.28 18.94
N GLY A 12 8.58 -21.45 18.38
CA GLY A 12 8.85 -21.78 16.97
C GLY A 12 8.02 -20.93 16.01
N PHE A 13 6.74 -20.71 16.30
CA PHE A 13 5.88 -19.82 15.51
C PHE A 13 6.36 -18.37 15.55
N LEU A 14 6.68 -17.83 16.74
CA LEU A 14 7.23 -16.49 16.89
C LEU A 14 8.58 -16.33 16.17
N ALA A 15 9.45 -17.35 16.22
CA ALA A 15 10.71 -17.34 15.49
C ALA A 15 10.51 -17.33 13.97
N MET A 16 9.53 -18.09 13.46
CA MET A 16 9.15 -18.07 12.04
C MET A 16 8.62 -16.70 11.62
N CYS A 17 7.71 -16.11 12.40
CA CYS A 17 7.22 -14.74 12.16
C CYS A 17 8.36 -13.72 12.20
N GLY A 18 9.28 -13.84 13.16
CA GLY A 18 10.45 -12.98 13.29
C GLY A 18 11.43 -13.12 12.11
N ALA A 19 11.64 -14.34 11.61
CA ALA A 19 12.47 -14.58 10.44
C ALA A 19 11.84 -14.01 9.16
N ILE A 20 10.54 -14.20 8.96
CA ILE A 20 9.79 -13.60 7.85
C ILE A 20 9.83 -12.07 7.95
N PHE A 21 9.60 -11.51 9.14
CA PHE A 21 9.68 -10.08 9.37
C PHE A 21 11.10 -9.51 9.12
N SER A 22 12.13 -10.21 9.56
CA SER A 22 13.53 -9.84 9.31
C SER A 22 13.92 -9.95 7.84
N PHE A 23 13.39 -10.94 7.12
CA PHE A 23 13.58 -11.07 5.68
C PHE A 23 12.87 -9.95 4.90
N ILE A 24 11.62 -9.65 5.29
CA ILE A 24 10.85 -8.55 4.70
C ILE A 24 11.58 -7.23 4.93
N THR A 25 12.01 -6.93 6.16
CA THR A 25 12.72 -5.67 6.48
C THR A 25 14.05 -5.51 5.73
N ASN A 26 14.78 -6.59 5.48
CA ASN A 26 15.96 -6.56 4.61
C ASN A 26 15.64 -6.37 3.11
N SER A 27 14.38 -6.64 2.72
CA SER A 27 13.89 -6.49 1.35
C SER A 27 13.10 -5.19 1.15
N VAL A 28 12.88 -4.40 2.20
CA VAL A 28 12.21 -3.10 2.13
C VAL A 28 13.12 -2.13 1.37
N THR A 29 12.67 -1.72 0.19
CA THR A 29 13.33 -0.67 -0.59
C THR A 29 12.88 0.72 -0.11
N GLU A 30 13.65 1.77 -0.44
CA GLU A 30 13.29 3.16 -0.13
C GLU A 30 11.87 3.52 -0.61
N LEU A 31 11.43 2.94 -1.73
CA LEU A 31 10.10 3.13 -2.30
C LEU A 31 8.99 2.56 -1.42
N VAL A 32 9.22 1.42 -0.77
CA VAL A 32 8.22 0.83 0.15
C VAL A 32 8.04 1.72 1.38
N ILE A 33 9.10 2.40 1.84
CA ILE A 33 9.02 3.40 2.92
C ILE A 33 8.19 4.61 2.47
N ILE A 34 8.46 5.13 1.26
CA ILE A 34 7.68 6.24 0.68
C ILE A 34 6.20 5.85 0.58
N LEU A 35 5.90 4.65 0.08
CA LEU A 35 4.53 4.13 0.01
C LEU A 35 3.87 4.10 1.39
N ALA A 36 4.56 3.59 2.41
CA ALA A 36 4.03 3.54 3.77
C ALA A 36 3.70 4.94 4.33
N ILE A 37 4.57 5.92 4.11
CA ILE A 37 4.33 7.32 4.51
C ILE A 37 3.09 7.88 3.80
N LEU A 38 2.97 7.66 2.49
CA LEU A 38 1.81 8.10 1.72
C LEU A 38 0.52 7.43 2.23
N MET A 39 0.55 6.14 2.54
CA MET A 39 -0.60 5.43 3.08
C MET A 39 -1.06 5.98 4.44
N VAL A 40 -0.12 6.31 5.32
CA VAL A 40 -0.43 6.94 6.62
C VAL A 40 -1.00 8.33 6.41
N GLY A 41 -0.35 9.16 5.58
CA GLY A 41 -0.80 10.51 5.27
C GLY A 41 -2.20 10.52 4.64
N ASP A 42 -2.46 9.62 3.69
CA ASP A 42 -3.76 9.49 3.05
C ASP A 42 -4.84 9.08 4.06
N TYR A 43 -4.55 8.13 4.96
CA TYR A 43 -5.50 7.76 6.00
C TYR A 43 -5.83 8.94 6.94
N LEU A 44 -4.80 9.64 7.43
CA LEU A 44 -4.97 10.78 8.32
C LEU A 44 -5.75 11.92 7.66
N THR A 45 -5.37 12.29 6.44
CA THR A 45 -6.07 13.33 5.67
C THR A 45 -7.48 12.91 5.31
N GLY A 46 -7.74 11.64 5.00
CA GLY A 46 -9.08 11.13 4.72
C GLY A 46 -10.00 11.21 5.95
N VAL A 47 -9.45 10.94 7.14
CA VAL A 47 -10.16 11.13 8.41
C VAL A 47 -10.45 12.62 8.65
N ILE A 48 -9.45 13.49 8.51
CA ILE A 48 -9.62 14.95 8.69
C ILE A 48 -10.64 15.52 7.69
N ALA A 49 -10.52 15.18 6.41
CA ALA A 49 -11.47 15.58 5.36
C ALA A 49 -12.91 15.23 5.73
N SER A 50 -13.12 14.02 6.26
CA SER A 50 -14.45 13.55 6.68
C SER A 50 -14.99 14.31 7.90
N TYR A 51 -14.12 14.81 8.79
CA TYR A 51 -14.53 15.67 9.90
C TYR A 51 -14.87 17.08 9.43
N VAL A 52 -14.06 17.68 8.56
CA VAL A 52 -14.30 19.03 8.00
C VAL A 52 -15.61 19.07 7.20
N GLU A 53 -15.89 18.05 6.39
CA GLU A 53 -17.15 17.96 5.63
C GLU A 53 -18.39 17.86 6.54
N GLN A 54 -18.28 17.26 7.72
CA GLN A 54 -19.38 17.19 8.70
C GLN A 54 -19.69 18.54 9.35
N GLU A 55 -18.66 19.36 9.59
CA GLU A 55 -18.81 20.67 10.23
C GLU A 55 -19.47 21.69 9.28
N ILE A 56 -19.15 21.64 7.98
CA ILE A 56 -19.66 22.56 6.97
C ILE A 56 -21.12 22.26 6.58
N ASP A 57 -21.51 20.99 6.54
CA ASP A 57 -22.85 20.57 6.11
C ASP A 57 -23.45 19.58 7.13
N SER A 58 -24.03 20.08 8.22
CA SER A 58 -24.71 19.24 9.22
C SER A 58 -25.91 18.44 8.65
N SER A 59 -26.39 18.81 7.45
CA SER A 59 -27.44 18.09 6.70
C SER A 59 -26.89 17.02 5.74
N LYS A 60 -25.59 17.01 5.40
CA LYS A 60 -24.96 15.83 4.78
C LYS A 60 -24.69 14.80 5.86
N SER A 61 -25.77 14.23 6.38
CA SER A 61 -25.71 13.01 7.16
C SER A 61 -25.32 11.84 6.25
N LEU A 62 -24.03 11.75 5.95
CA LEU A 62 -23.32 10.49 6.10
C LEU A 62 -22.75 10.43 7.54
N GLY A 63 -23.55 10.86 8.52
CA GLY A 63 -23.30 10.93 9.95
C GLY A 63 -23.31 9.57 10.65
N LYS A 64 -22.74 8.57 10.00
CA LYS A 64 -21.95 7.56 10.70
C LYS A 64 -20.61 7.62 10.00
N LEU A 65 -19.52 7.75 10.75
CA LEU A 65 -18.32 6.97 10.44
C LEU A 65 -18.83 5.54 10.24
N ASN A 66 -19.24 5.21 9.02
CA ASN A 66 -19.71 3.90 8.67
C ASN A 66 -18.43 3.13 8.82
N PHE A 67 -18.31 2.39 9.92
CA PHE A 67 -17.17 1.53 10.18
C PHE A 67 -16.80 0.78 8.90
N LYS A 68 -17.80 0.38 8.10
CA LYS A 68 -17.65 -0.12 6.73
C LYS A 68 -16.77 0.74 5.80
N ARG A 69 -16.99 2.06 5.65
CA ARG A 69 -16.18 2.94 4.78
C ARG A 69 -14.75 3.13 5.30
N GLY A 70 -14.59 3.33 6.61
CA GLY A 70 -13.26 3.44 7.24
C GLY A 70 -12.47 2.13 7.14
N LEU A 71 -13.16 1.01 7.38
CA LEU A 71 -12.59 -0.33 7.32
C LEU A 71 -12.28 -0.76 5.87
N THR A 72 -13.08 -0.36 4.88
CA THR A 72 -12.75 -0.60 3.46
C THR A 72 -11.46 0.11 3.05
N GLY A 73 -11.20 1.32 3.56
CA GLY A 73 -9.94 2.01 3.31
C GLY A 73 -8.73 1.28 3.91
N VAL A 74 -8.88 0.79 5.14
CA VAL A 74 -7.84 -0.01 5.81
C VAL A 74 -7.61 -1.35 5.10
N PHE A 75 -8.67 -2.07 4.71
CA PHE A 75 -8.53 -3.33 3.97
C PHE A 75 -7.87 -3.14 2.61
N LYS A 76 -8.16 -2.05 1.90
CA LYS A 76 -7.50 -1.71 0.63
C LYS A 76 -5.99 -1.57 0.84
N LYS A 77 -5.59 -0.82 1.87
CA LYS A 77 -4.19 -0.62 2.28
C LYS A 77 -3.50 -1.92 2.71
N VAL A 78 -4.19 -2.82 3.40
CA VAL A 78 -3.67 -4.18 3.70
C VAL A 78 -3.45 -4.96 2.40
N GLY A 79 -4.38 -4.87 1.44
CA GLY A 79 -4.21 -5.45 0.10
C GLY A 79 -2.96 -4.96 -0.63
N TYR A 80 -2.60 -3.68 -0.47
CA TYR A 80 -1.37 -3.13 -1.06
C TYR A 80 -0.11 -3.76 -0.49
N LEU A 81 -0.06 -3.98 0.83
CA LEU A 81 1.07 -4.67 1.47
C LEU A 81 1.19 -6.12 0.99
N ILE A 82 0.05 -6.80 0.77
CA ILE A 82 0.03 -8.15 0.20
C ILE A 82 0.59 -8.14 -1.24
N LEU A 83 0.18 -7.18 -2.07
CA LEU A 83 0.69 -7.03 -3.44
C LEU A 83 2.20 -6.78 -3.48
N VAL A 84 2.72 -5.91 -2.62
CA VAL A 84 4.16 -5.66 -2.50
C VAL A 84 4.89 -6.93 -2.04
N GLY A 85 4.33 -7.66 -1.06
CA GLY A 85 4.88 -8.95 -0.63
C GLY A 85 4.94 -9.98 -1.76
N LEU A 86 3.90 -10.08 -2.58
CA LEU A 86 3.89 -10.94 -3.76
C LEU A 86 4.96 -10.52 -4.79
N ALA A 87 5.15 -9.22 -5.01
CA ALA A 87 6.18 -8.70 -5.90
C ALA A 87 7.60 -9.05 -5.42
N ILE A 88 7.86 -8.94 -4.11
CA ILE A 88 9.13 -9.35 -3.50
C ILE A 88 9.38 -10.85 -3.69
N LEU A 89 8.33 -11.68 -3.53
CA LEU A 89 8.44 -13.12 -3.77
C LEU A 89 8.75 -13.44 -5.24
N LEU A 90 8.15 -12.72 -6.19
CA LEU A 90 8.45 -12.86 -7.62
C LEU A 90 9.90 -12.49 -7.92
N ASP A 91 10.39 -11.37 -7.39
CA ASP A 91 11.79 -10.97 -7.54
C ASP A 91 12.75 -12.03 -6.95
N TYR A 92 12.39 -12.65 -5.83
CA TYR A 92 13.16 -13.73 -5.24
C TYR A 92 13.20 -14.98 -6.12
N ILE A 93 12.06 -15.38 -6.71
CA ILE A 93 11.98 -16.52 -7.63
C ILE A 93 12.87 -16.26 -8.86
N VAL A 94 12.78 -15.07 -9.45
CA VAL A 94 13.57 -14.69 -10.63
C VAL A 94 15.06 -14.70 -10.29
N TYR A 95 15.44 -14.13 -9.15
CA TYR A 95 16.82 -14.15 -8.69
C TYR A 95 17.33 -15.58 -8.48
N TYR A 96 16.55 -16.42 -7.79
CA TYR A 96 16.94 -17.80 -7.52
C TYR A 96 17.14 -18.60 -8.80
N ILE A 97 16.19 -18.53 -9.75
CA ILE A 97 16.29 -19.23 -11.04
C ILE A 97 17.47 -18.71 -11.87
N GLY A 98 17.64 -17.39 -11.98
CA GLY A 98 18.75 -16.81 -12.73
C GLY A 98 20.12 -17.19 -12.17
N ALA A 99 20.26 -17.14 -10.85
CA ALA A 99 21.51 -17.45 -10.15
C ALA A 99 21.85 -18.96 -10.15
N THR A 100 20.86 -19.85 -9.95
CA THR A 100 21.12 -21.30 -9.84
C THR A 100 21.03 -22.07 -11.15
N ALA A 101 20.17 -21.66 -12.10
CA ALA A 101 19.96 -22.41 -13.33
C ALA A 101 20.72 -21.85 -14.54
N ALA A 102 20.93 -20.54 -14.60
CA ALA A 102 21.50 -19.88 -15.78
C ALA A 102 22.92 -19.32 -15.54
N GLY A 103 23.34 -19.14 -14.28
CA GLY A 103 24.61 -18.47 -13.95
C GLY A 103 24.66 -17.00 -14.40
N ILE A 104 23.49 -16.40 -14.66
CA ILE A 104 23.35 -15.03 -15.13
C ILE A 104 23.00 -14.17 -13.92
N ASP A 105 23.91 -13.27 -13.55
CA ASP A 105 23.57 -12.16 -12.66
C ASP A 105 22.85 -11.10 -13.50
N LEU A 106 21.54 -10.97 -13.30
CA LEU A 106 20.71 -10.04 -14.06
C LEU A 106 21.04 -8.57 -13.76
N GLY A 107 21.92 -8.27 -12.79
CA GLY A 107 22.41 -6.91 -12.48
C GLY A 107 21.34 -5.96 -11.92
N PHE A 108 20.06 -6.30 -12.07
CA PHE A 108 18.91 -5.63 -11.51
C PHE A 108 18.15 -6.59 -10.59
N LYS A 109 18.00 -6.19 -9.33
CA LYS A 109 17.18 -6.87 -8.32
C LYS A 109 15.94 -6.05 -8.05
N GLY A 110 14.78 -6.70 -7.90
CA GLY A 110 13.58 -6.02 -7.41
C GLY A 110 12.72 -5.34 -8.48
N ILE A 111 12.75 -5.77 -9.75
CA ILE A 111 12.02 -5.08 -10.83
C ILE A 111 10.50 -5.16 -10.64
N PHE A 112 9.98 -6.29 -10.16
CA PHE A 112 8.56 -6.44 -9.89
C PHE A 112 8.14 -5.58 -8.70
N THR A 113 8.92 -5.62 -7.62
CA THR A 113 8.73 -4.77 -6.44
C THR A 113 8.76 -3.29 -6.83
N LEU A 114 9.70 -2.88 -7.67
CA LEU A 114 9.81 -1.52 -8.19
C LEU A 114 8.54 -1.10 -8.93
N ILE A 115 8.11 -1.87 -9.93
CA ILE A 115 6.95 -1.53 -10.77
C ILE A 115 5.68 -1.47 -9.92
N VAL A 116 5.42 -2.49 -9.11
CA VAL A 116 4.22 -2.55 -8.26
C VAL A 116 4.20 -1.42 -7.23
N THR A 117 5.34 -1.14 -6.58
CA THR A 117 5.42 -0.08 -5.58
C THR A 117 5.26 1.31 -6.21
N CYS A 118 5.88 1.57 -7.36
CA CYS A 118 5.71 2.82 -8.09
C CYS A 118 4.25 3.06 -8.50
N TRP A 119 3.57 2.01 -8.99
CA TRP A 119 2.15 2.09 -9.31
C TRP A 119 1.32 2.44 -8.07
N LEU A 120 1.53 1.75 -6.94
CA LEU A 120 0.82 2.01 -5.69
C LEU A 120 1.08 3.41 -5.14
N ILE A 121 2.33 3.92 -5.20
CA ILE A 121 2.68 5.29 -4.84
C ILE A 121 1.84 6.29 -5.62
N GLY A 122 1.71 6.10 -6.94
CA GLY A 122 0.88 6.93 -7.79
C GLY A 122 -0.59 6.92 -7.33
N THR A 123 -1.14 5.74 -7.02
CA THR A 123 -2.52 5.63 -6.54
C THR A 123 -2.75 6.33 -5.19
N GLU A 124 -1.83 6.22 -4.24
CA GLU A 124 -1.95 6.87 -2.93
C GLU A 124 -1.73 8.38 -3.02
N ALA A 125 -0.83 8.85 -3.90
CA ALA A 125 -0.63 10.27 -4.12
C ALA A 125 -1.90 10.95 -4.66
N ILE A 126 -2.62 10.30 -5.59
CA ILE A 126 -3.92 10.79 -6.08
C ILE A 126 -4.93 10.89 -4.94
N SER A 127 -5.06 9.82 -4.15
CA SER A 127 -5.99 9.75 -3.01
C SER A 127 -5.70 10.84 -1.97
N LEU A 128 -4.41 11.03 -1.61
CA LEU A 128 -3.97 12.07 -0.68
C LEU A 128 -4.38 13.46 -1.16
N ILE A 129 -4.21 13.74 -2.45
CA ILE A 129 -4.52 15.05 -3.05
C ILE A 129 -6.04 15.26 -3.11
N GLU A 130 -6.82 14.23 -3.41
CA GLU A 130 -8.29 14.28 -3.28
C GLU A 130 -8.70 14.64 -1.84
N ASN A 131 -8.07 14.04 -0.82
CA ASN A 131 -8.35 14.34 0.59
C ASN A 131 -7.97 15.78 0.97
N LEU A 132 -6.80 16.25 0.55
CA LEU A 132 -6.37 17.63 0.79
C LEU A 132 -7.32 18.64 0.15
N GLY A 133 -7.83 18.34 -1.05
CA GLY A 133 -8.83 19.17 -1.71
C GLY A 133 -10.15 19.25 -0.92
N ARG A 134 -10.56 18.15 -0.29
CA ARG A 134 -11.75 18.11 0.59
C ARG A 134 -11.57 18.88 1.89
N ILE A 135 -10.35 18.95 2.41
CA ILE A 135 -9.99 19.77 3.57
C ILE A 135 -9.99 21.28 3.21
N GLY A 136 -10.00 21.63 1.92
CA GLY A 136 -9.99 23.02 1.45
C GLY A 136 -8.60 23.56 1.14
N VAL A 137 -7.58 22.70 1.03
CA VAL A 137 -6.25 23.10 0.58
C VAL A 137 -6.36 23.60 -0.88
N PRO A 138 -5.84 24.81 -1.21
CA PRO A 138 -5.93 25.36 -2.56
C PRO A 138 -5.01 24.58 -3.50
N ILE A 139 -5.57 23.59 -4.20
CA ILE A 139 -4.84 22.80 -5.20
C ILE A 139 -4.86 23.54 -6.55
N PRO A 140 -3.69 23.85 -7.14
CA PRO A 140 -3.60 24.43 -8.47
C PRO A 140 -4.43 23.65 -9.51
N GLY A 141 -5.16 24.38 -10.36
CA GLY A 141 -6.08 23.77 -11.33
C GLY A 141 -5.40 22.82 -12.33
N PHE A 142 -4.13 23.03 -12.66
CA PHE A 142 -3.37 22.13 -13.53
C PHE A 142 -3.12 20.76 -12.88
N LEU A 143 -2.88 20.73 -11.56
CA LEU A 143 -2.71 19.49 -10.81
C LEU A 143 -4.01 18.69 -10.79
N LYS A 144 -5.13 19.35 -10.46
CA LYS A 144 -6.46 18.72 -10.47
C LYS A 144 -6.78 18.06 -11.83
N LYS A 145 -6.50 18.75 -12.93
CA LYS A 145 -6.71 18.22 -14.29
C LYS A 145 -5.78 17.05 -14.62
N ALA A 146 -4.52 17.12 -14.21
CA ALA A 146 -3.57 16.03 -14.40
C ALA A 146 -4.02 14.76 -13.66
N PHE A 147 -4.50 14.88 -12.42
CA PHE A 147 -4.97 13.75 -11.63
C PHE A 147 -6.23 13.09 -12.17
N ILE A 148 -7.23 13.89 -12.61
CA ILE A 148 -8.45 13.35 -13.24
C ILE A 148 -8.07 12.52 -14.47
N LYS A 149 -7.23 13.07 -15.36
CA LYS A 149 -6.79 12.33 -16.55
C LYS A 149 -6.01 11.06 -16.21
N LEU A 150 -5.17 11.11 -15.19
CA LEU A 150 -4.37 9.96 -14.78
C LEU A 150 -5.27 8.84 -14.25
N LYS A 151 -6.26 9.18 -13.42
CA LYS A 151 -7.27 8.25 -12.90
C LYS A 151 -8.08 7.61 -14.01
N ASP A 152 -8.65 8.42 -14.91
CA ASP A 152 -9.43 7.93 -16.06
C ASP A 152 -8.61 7.00 -16.95
N THR A 153 -7.31 7.27 -17.10
CA THR A 153 -6.41 6.43 -17.91
C THR A 153 -6.13 5.10 -17.23
N VAL A 154 -5.86 5.11 -15.92
CA VAL A 154 -5.59 3.88 -15.15
C VAL A 154 -6.82 2.99 -15.07
N GLU A 155 -8.01 3.56 -14.87
CA GLU A 155 -9.27 2.80 -14.82
C GLU A 155 -9.59 2.16 -16.18
N LYS A 156 -9.46 2.90 -17.29
CA LYS A 156 -9.70 2.35 -18.64
C LYS A 156 -8.73 1.24 -19.02
N VAL A 157 -7.44 1.41 -18.73
CA VAL A 157 -6.43 0.39 -19.05
C VAL A 157 -6.64 -0.89 -18.22
N GLY A 158 -7.22 -0.77 -17.02
CA GLY A 158 -7.57 -1.93 -16.18
C GLY A 158 -8.83 -2.68 -16.61
N GLU A 159 -9.74 -2.05 -17.36
CA GLU A 159 -10.99 -2.66 -17.85
C GLU A 159 -10.85 -3.35 -19.21
N GLU A 160 -9.81 -3.02 -19.98
CA GLU A 160 -9.54 -3.60 -21.31
C GLU A 160 -8.65 -4.86 -21.28
N GLY A 161 -8.31 -5.39 -20.09
CA GLY A 161 -7.40 -6.52 -19.87
C GLY A 161 -8.06 -7.81 -19.39
#